data_AF-A0A415FKP4-F1
#
_entry.id   AF-A0A415FKP4-F1
#
_cell.length_a   1.000
_cell.length_b   1.000
_cell.length_c   1.000
_cell.angle_alpha   90.00
_cell.angle_beta   90.00
_cell.angle_gamma   90.00
#
_symmetry.space_group_name_H-M   'P 1'
#
loop_
_entity.id
_entity.type
_entity.pdbx_description
1 polymer ?
#
loop_
_entity_poly.entity_id
_entity_poly.type
_entity_poly.pdbx_seq_one_letter_code
_entity_poly.pdbx_strand_id
1 'polypeptide(L)'
;MAQTTRQQIQTMFDLIETLKERKYLPGESKISDDRITDALRTMVEPNGLMDATIAKVLRPDMSGEEFEAVAMLDEEASYGLFDTYRAIMMPSDYDVSHAIACAFKQDIPRLFSDFALQIHPTSDRAGAYRIAATVSYMEGDPAARCKHFADQLYRVKPEDEMLRNLSVALIHGIEPARTAGADGIAAERERIQAQREQTDAGEGLAAEAMNRVAAR
;
A
#
# COMPACT_ATOMS: atom_id res chain seq x y z
N MET A 1 -3.43 17.82 22.49
CA MET A 1 -3.42 16.76 21.46
C MET A 1 -3.08 15.47 22.17
N ALA A 2 -3.86 14.40 21.97
CA ALA A 2 -3.60 13.12 22.62
C ALA A 2 -2.46 12.43 21.89
N GLN A 3 -1.37 12.12 22.60
CA GLN A 3 -0.26 11.35 22.05
C GLN A 3 -0.71 9.90 21.85
N THR A 4 -0.39 9.33 20.69
CA THR A 4 -0.65 7.92 20.40
C THR A 4 -0.06 7.04 21.49
N THR A 5 -0.86 6.12 22.03
CA THR A 5 -0.41 5.21 23.07
C THR A 5 0.27 3.98 22.47
N ARG A 6 1.22 3.38 23.20
CA ARG A 6 1.84 2.09 22.81
C ARG A 6 0.80 0.99 22.56
N GLN A 7 -0.32 1.01 23.30
CA GLN A 7 -1.42 0.08 23.06
C GLN A 7 -2.10 0.28 21.70
N GLN A 8 -2.29 1.53 21.26
CA GLN A 8 -2.85 1.84 19.94
C GLN A 8 -1.88 1.43 18.82
N ILE A 9 -0.58 1.66 19.00
CA ILE A 9 0.47 1.21 18.07
C ILE A 9 0.41 -0.32 17.91
N GLN A 10 0.44 -1.05 19.03
CA GLN A 10 0.35 -2.52 19.01
C GLN A 10 -0.94 -3.00 18.36
N THR A 11 -2.08 -2.36 18.66
CA THR A 11 -3.38 -2.72 18.08
C THR A 11 -3.37 -2.64 16.55
N MET A 12 -2.76 -1.59 15.99
CA MET A 12 -2.69 -1.42 14.54
C MET A 12 -1.69 -2.38 13.89
N PHE A 13 -0.54 -2.62 14.53
CA PHE A 13 0.41 -3.61 14.05
C PHE A 13 -0.20 -5.02 14.01
N ASP A 14 -0.82 -5.44 15.12
CA ASP A 14 -1.47 -6.75 15.25
C ASP A 14 -2.63 -6.91 14.27
N LEU A 15 -3.38 -5.83 14.04
CA LEU A 15 -4.41 -5.82 13.00
C LEU A 15 -3.78 -6.18 11.65
N ILE A 16 -2.75 -5.44 11.19
CA ILE A 16 -2.15 -5.69 9.87
C ILE A 16 -1.54 -7.10 9.78
N GLU A 17 -0.88 -7.59 10.83
CA GLU A 17 -0.37 -8.97 10.85
C GLU A 17 -1.51 -10.00 10.75
N THR A 18 -2.64 -9.76 11.44
CA THR A 18 -3.82 -10.61 11.33
C THR A 18 -4.37 -10.65 9.89
N LEU A 19 -4.30 -9.54 9.15
CA LEU A 19 -4.80 -9.46 7.77
C LEU A 19 -3.99 -10.32 6.78
N LYS A 20 -2.76 -10.73 7.14
CA LYS A 20 -1.96 -11.69 6.38
C LYS A 20 -2.51 -13.11 6.53
N GLU A 21 -3.01 -13.42 7.72
CA GLU A 21 -3.49 -14.76 8.06
C GLU A 21 -4.96 -14.98 7.68
N ARG A 22 -5.80 -13.95 7.83
CA ARG A 22 -7.25 -14.04 7.59
C ARG A 22 -7.88 -12.70 7.25
N LYS A 23 -9.08 -12.76 6.68
CA LYS A 23 -9.93 -11.56 6.51
C LYS A 23 -10.43 -11.10 7.87
N TYR A 24 -10.41 -9.79 8.09
CA TYR A 24 -11.07 -9.18 9.24
C TYR A 24 -12.51 -8.86 8.86
N LEU A 25 -13.46 -9.30 9.67
CA LEU A 25 -14.88 -9.04 9.47
C LEU A 25 -15.37 -8.11 10.57
N PRO A 26 -15.56 -6.82 10.28
CA PRO A 26 -16.07 -5.88 11.27
C PRO A 26 -17.43 -6.33 11.81
N GLY A 27 -17.61 -6.27 13.13
CA GLY A 27 -18.78 -6.76 13.85
C GLY A 27 -18.62 -8.15 14.50
N GLU A 28 -17.59 -8.93 14.16
CA GLU A 28 -17.33 -10.22 14.81
C GLU A 28 -16.90 -10.06 16.27
N SER A 29 -16.16 -9.00 16.58
CA SER A 29 -15.68 -8.70 17.93
C SER A 29 -15.79 -7.23 18.21
N LYS A 30 -16.83 -6.84 18.95
CA LYS A 30 -17.04 -5.45 19.38
C LYS A 30 -15.82 -4.88 20.12
N ILE A 31 -15.15 -5.69 20.94
CA ILE A 31 -13.96 -5.26 21.68
C ILE A 31 -12.81 -4.93 20.71
N SER A 32 -12.63 -5.74 19.66
CA SER A 32 -11.60 -5.51 18.65
C SER A 32 -11.94 -4.28 17.81
N ASP A 33 -13.19 -4.16 17.37
CA ASP A 33 -13.67 -3.00 16.61
C ASP A 33 -13.52 -1.70 17.41
N ASP A 34 -13.89 -1.71 18.70
CA ASP A 34 -13.77 -0.54 19.58
C ASP A 34 -12.29 -0.14 19.74
N ARG A 35 -11.36 -1.10 19.87
CA ARG A 35 -9.91 -0.81 19.97
C ARG A 35 -9.33 -0.24 18.67
N ILE A 36 -9.71 -0.81 17.52
CA ILE A 36 -9.24 -0.36 16.21
C ILE A 36 -9.79 1.04 15.93
N THR A 37 -11.08 1.26 16.16
CA THR A 37 -11.71 2.57 15.95
C THR A 37 -11.16 3.63 16.92
N ASP A 38 -10.79 3.27 18.14
CA ASP A 38 -10.07 4.16 19.06
C ASP A 38 -8.69 4.58 18.52
N ALA A 39 -7.90 3.61 18.05
CA ALA A 39 -6.59 3.90 17.44
C ALA A 39 -6.72 4.76 16.16
N LEU A 40 -7.71 4.50 15.31
CA LEU A 40 -7.94 5.27 14.09
C LEU A 40 -8.31 6.74 14.38
N ARG A 41 -8.99 7.02 15.49
CA ARG A 41 -9.36 8.40 15.89
C ARG A 41 -8.16 9.24 16.31
N THR A 42 -7.02 8.63 16.65
CA THR A 42 -5.80 9.37 17.02
C THR A 42 -4.91 9.69 15.83
N MET A 43 -5.19 9.11 14.64
CA MET A 43 -4.42 9.28 13.40
C MET A 43 -4.74 10.57 12.65
N VAL A 44 -4.84 11.69 13.36
CA VAL A 44 -5.22 12.99 12.79
C VAL A 44 -4.01 13.87 12.65
N GLU A 45 -3.39 14.22 13.79
CA GLU A 45 -2.11 14.91 13.93
C GLU A 45 -1.60 14.69 15.38
N PRO A 46 -0.32 14.36 15.59
CA PRO A 46 0.70 14.11 14.57
C PRO A 46 0.54 12.72 13.91
N ASN A 47 0.97 12.60 12.65
CA ASN A 47 0.60 11.50 11.74
C ASN A 47 1.39 10.19 11.92
N GLY A 48 2.27 10.06 12.91
CA GLY A 48 3.23 8.94 12.99
C GLY A 48 2.57 7.55 12.88
N LEU A 49 1.49 7.30 13.63
CA LEU A 49 0.79 6.01 13.57
C LEU A 49 0.11 5.77 12.20
N MET A 50 -0.40 6.82 11.56
CA MET A 50 -0.96 6.73 10.21
C MET A 50 0.14 6.36 9.21
N ASP A 51 1.28 7.04 9.28
CA ASP A 51 2.42 6.83 8.38
C ASP A 51 2.99 5.43 8.56
N ALA A 52 3.14 4.96 9.81
CA ALA A 52 3.54 3.58 10.12
C ALA A 52 2.56 2.55 9.55
N THR A 53 1.24 2.81 9.69
CA THR A 53 0.19 1.94 9.17
C THR A 53 0.25 1.84 7.65
N ILE A 54 0.39 2.97 6.95
CA ILE A 54 0.54 2.98 5.50
C ILE A 54 1.82 2.24 5.10
N ALA A 55 2.96 2.58 5.70
CA ALA A 55 4.25 1.98 5.37
C ALA A 55 4.26 0.46 5.56
N LYS A 56 3.64 -0.06 6.62
CA LYS A 56 3.53 -1.50 6.88
C LYS A 56 2.61 -2.21 5.89
N VAL A 57 1.56 -1.55 5.40
CA VAL A 57 0.73 -2.09 4.32
C VAL A 57 1.51 -2.11 3.01
N LEU A 58 2.23 -1.04 2.69
CA LEU A 58 3.01 -0.95 1.45
C LEU A 58 4.24 -1.85 1.46
N ARG A 59 4.82 -2.10 2.63
CA ARG A 59 5.98 -2.97 2.87
C ARG A 59 5.65 -4.00 3.97
N PRO A 60 5.00 -5.13 3.61
CA PRO A 60 4.47 -6.10 4.57
C PRO A 60 5.52 -6.78 5.47
N ASP A 61 6.79 -6.75 5.11
CA ASP A 61 7.94 -7.28 5.84
C ASP A 61 8.52 -6.30 6.89
N MET A 62 8.03 -5.05 6.95
CA MET A 62 8.43 -4.07 7.97
C MET A 62 8.26 -4.64 9.39
N SER A 63 9.30 -4.52 10.23
CA SER A 63 9.31 -5.12 11.57
C SER A 63 8.42 -4.35 12.56
N GLY A 64 8.09 -4.98 13.69
CA GLY A 64 7.36 -4.31 14.77
C GLY A 64 8.15 -3.16 15.41
N GLU A 65 9.48 -3.31 15.50
CA GLU A 65 10.38 -2.27 16.02
C GLU A 65 10.41 -1.06 15.09
N GLU A 66 10.51 -1.29 13.78
CA GLU A 66 10.50 -0.23 12.77
C GLU A 66 9.13 0.47 12.72
N PHE A 67 8.05 -0.31 12.79
CA PHE A 67 6.68 0.22 12.88
C PHE A 67 6.50 1.12 14.11
N GLU A 68 6.95 0.68 15.28
CA GLU A 68 6.85 1.44 16.52
C GLU A 68 7.68 2.73 16.44
N ALA A 69 8.90 2.66 15.90
CA ALA A 69 9.77 3.83 15.73
C ALA A 69 9.10 4.90 14.86
N VAL A 70 8.55 4.51 13.71
CA VAL A 70 7.79 5.43 12.84
C VAL A 70 6.55 5.97 13.55
N ALA A 71 5.79 5.12 14.25
CA ALA A 71 4.58 5.53 14.94
C ALA A 71 4.83 6.55 16.06
N MET A 72 6.03 6.50 16.65
CA MET A 72 6.52 7.43 17.66
C MET A 72 7.23 8.66 17.10
N LEU A 73 7.26 8.83 15.77
CA LEU A 73 7.93 9.94 15.06
C LEU A 73 9.44 10.00 15.36
N ASP A 74 10.07 8.84 15.45
CA ASP A 74 11.53 8.76 15.49
C ASP A 74 12.12 9.36 14.21
N GLU A 75 13.13 10.22 14.37
CA GLU A 75 13.70 10.99 13.26
C GLU A 75 14.41 10.07 12.25
N GLU A 76 15.16 9.08 12.73
CA GLU A 76 15.90 8.13 11.89
C GLU A 76 14.93 7.23 11.11
N ALA A 77 13.89 6.72 11.79
CA ALA A 77 12.84 5.92 11.16
C ALA A 77 12.05 6.71 10.10
N SER A 78 11.86 8.02 10.32
CA SER A 78 11.17 8.91 9.38
C SER A 78 11.96 9.08 8.06
N TYR A 79 13.29 9.06 8.09
CA TYR A 79 14.09 9.03 6.86
C TYR A 79 13.91 7.71 6.10
N GLY A 80 13.83 6.57 6.80
CA GLY A 80 13.54 5.27 6.18
C GLY A 80 12.19 5.21 5.44
N LEU A 81 11.18 5.94 5.93
CA LEU A 81 9.91 6.11 5.21
C LEU A 81 10.09 6.84 3.88
N PHE A 82 10.90 7.89 3.84
CA PHE A 82 11.16 8.64 2.62
C PHE A 82 11.77 7.74 1.55
N ASP A 83 12.73 6.89 1.92
CA ASP A 83 13.33 5.92 1.00
C ASP A 83 12.31 4.90 0.51
N THR A 84 11.42 4.44 1.38
CA THR A 84 10.31 3.54 1.01
C THR A 84 9.40 4.19 -0.04
N TYR A 85 8.90 5.40 0.20
CA TYR A 85 8.03 6.10 -0.75
C TYR A 85 8.76 6.48 -2.04
N ARG A 86 10.02 6.88 -1.95
CA ARG A 86 10.86 7.17 -3.11
C ARG A 86 11.04 5.92 -3.97
N ALA A 87 11.27 4.75 -3.38
CA ALA A 87 11.36 3.48 -4.09
C ALA A 87 10.04 3.10 -4.77
N ILE A 88 8.89 3.53 -4.27
CA ILE A 88 7.58 3.28 -4.89
C ILE A 88 7.33 4.23 -6.08
N MET A 89 7.72 5.49 -5.94
CA MET A 89 7.44 6.54 -6.93
C MET A 89 8.48 6.64 -8.05
N MET A 90 9.70 6.15 -7.83
CA MET A 90 10.79 6.18 -8.81
C MET A 90 10.98 4.81 -9.47
N PRO A 91 11.66 4.72 -10.62
CA PRO A 91 11.99 3.43 -11.24
C PRO A 91 12.71 2.51 -10.25
N SER A 92 12.02 1.43 -9.87
CA SER A 92 12.40 0.51 -8.81
C SER A 92 11.99 -0.90 -9.18
N ASP A 93 12.65 -1.89 -8.59
CA ASP A 93 12.25 -3.29 -8.66
C ASP A 93 11.07 -3.62 -7.74
N TYR A 94 10.69 -2.71 -6.84
CA TYR A 94 9.60 -2.90 -5.90
C TYR A 94 8.22 -2.73 -6.55
N ASP A 95 7.41 -3.79 -6.48
CA ASP A 95 6.03 -3.81 -6.94
C ASP A 95 5.09 -3.88 -5.73
N VAL A 96 4.50 -2.73 -5.39
CA VAL A 96 3.56 -2.58 -4.27
C VAL A 96 2.32 -3.43 -4.47
N SER A 97 1.77 -3.46 -5.69
CA SER A 97 0.56 -4.21 -6.01
C SER A 97 0.79 -5.70 -5.76
N HIS A 98 1.91 -6.22 -6.26
CA HIS A 98 2.32 -7.60 -6.00
C HIS A 98 2.56 -7.87 -4.51
N ALA A 99 3.27 -6.98 -3.81
CA ALA A 99 3.55 -7.12 -2.39
C ALA A 99 2.28 -7.22 -1.54
N ILE A 100 1.31 -6.32 -1.77
CA ILE A 100 0.01 -6.32 -1.08
C ILE A 100 -0.79 -7.58 -1.42
N ALA A 101 -0.88 -7.94 -2.70
CA ALA A 101 -1.65 -9.10 -3.15
C ALA A 101 -1.10 -10.44 -2.62
N CYS A 102 0.22 -10.55 -2.46
CA CYS A 102 0.85 -11.74 -1.89
C CYS A 102 0.77 -11.78 -0.35
N ALA A 103 0.82 -10.63 0.30
CA ALA A 103 0.87 -10.57 1.76
C ALA A 103 -0.52 -10.67 2.41
N PHE A 104 -1.54 -10.02 1.86
CA PHE A 104 -2.82 -9.84 2.55
C PHE A 104 -3.95 -10.62 1.91
N LYS A 105 -4.83 -11.16 2.75
CA LYS A 105 -6.09 -11.80 2.31
C LYS A 105 -7.26 -10.83 2.24
N GLN A 106 -6.99 -9.55 2.50
CA GLN A 106 -7.97 -8.51 2.76
C GLN A 106 -7.83 -7.41 1.71
N ASP A 107 -8.98 -6.86 1.27
CA ASP A 107 -9.01 -5.58 0.57
C ASP A 107 -8.78 -4.46 1.59
N ILE A 108 -7.53 -3.97 1.64
CA ILE A 108 -7.09 -3.04 2.69
C ILE A 108 -7.79 -1.68 2.55
N PRO A 109 -7.79 -1.00 1.39
CA PRO A 109 -8.50 0.27 1.26
C PRO A 109 -9.97 0.18 1.66
N ARG A 110 -10.65 -0.89 1.24
CA ARG A 110 -12.06 -1.10 1.58
C ARG A 110 -12.26 -1.28 3.08
N LEU A 111 -11.42 -2.07 3.74
CA LEU A 111 -11.52 -2.31 5.18
C LEU A 111 -11.37 -1.02 5.99
N PHE A 112 -10.40 -0.17 5.66
CA PHE A 112 -10.22 1.11 6.35
C PHE A 112 -11.39 2.08 6.10
N SER A 113 -11.95 2.10 4.89
CA SER A 113 -13.22 2.80 4.61
C SER A 113 -14.36 2.27 5.49
N ASP A 114 -14.48 0.94 5.65
CA ASP A 114 -15.53 0.33 6.47
C ASP A 114 -15.34 0.65 7.97
N PHE A 115 -14.10 0.66 8.49
CA PHE A 115 -13.83 1.13 9.85
C PHE A 115 -14.19 2.59 10.06
N ALA A 116 -13.92 3.45 9.07
CA ALA A 116 -14.31 4.86 9.14
C ALA A 116 -15.84 5.03 9.31
N LEU A 117 -16.65 4.14 8.73
CA LEU A 117 -18.10 4.15 8.89
C LEU A 117 -18.57 3.73 10.30
N GLN A 118 -17.74 3.00 11.04
CA GLN A 118 -18.04 2.60 12.42
C GLN A 118 -17.68 3.67 13.46
N ILE A 119 -16.77 4.58 13.11
CA ILE A 119 -16.45 5.72 13.94
C ILE A 119 -17.64 6.70 13.94
N HIS A 120 -18.02 7.18 15.11
CA HIS A 120 -19.13 8.11 15.26
C HIS A 120 -18.92 9.36 14.37
N PRO A 121 -19.96 9.89 13.67
CA PRO A 121 -19.77 10.97 12.71
C PRO A 121 -19.18 12.28 13.26
N THR A 122 -19.32 12.51 14.58
CA THR A 122 -18.74 13.68 15.27
C THR A 122 -17.32 13.45 15.76
N SER A 123 -16.81 12.22 15.67
CA SER A 123 -15.42 11.88 15.94
C SER A 123 -14.59 12.01 14.66
N ASP A 124 -13.28 12.11 14.80
CA ASP A 124 -12.41 12.22 13.64
C ASP A 124 -12.31 10.88 12.90
N ARG A 125 -12.56 10.93 11.59
CA ARG A 125 -12.54 9.80 10.65
C ARG A 125 -11.49 9.97 9.56
N ALA A 126 -10.82 11.12 9.54
CA ALA A 126 -9.89 11.49 8.47
C ALA A 126 -8.74 10.48 8.38
N GLY A 127 -8.18 10.04 9.52
CA GLY A 127 -7.08 9.06 9.55
C GLY A 127 -7.40 7.77 8.77
N ALA A 128 -8.58 7.19 9.00
CA ALA A 128 -9.00 5.97 8.31
C ALA A 128 -9.20 6.19 6.79
N TYR A 129 -9.85 7.29 6.40
CA TYR A 129 -10.02 7.62 4.98
C TYR A 129 -8.71 8.00 4.28
N ARG A 130 -7.77 8.61 5.00
CA ARG A 130 -6.41 8.89 4.49
C ARG A 130 -5.70 7.59 4.14
N ILE A 131 -5.71 6.61 5.04
CA ILE A 131 -5.09 5.30 4.78
C ILE A 131 -5.74 4.64 3.57
N ALA A 132 -7.08 4.62 3.50
CA ALA A 132 -7.79 4.03 2.38
C ALA A 132 -7.41 4.68 1.04
N ALA A 133 -7.40 6.01 0.98
CA ALA A 133 -7.06 6.74 -0.24
C ALA A 133 -5.58 6.57 -0.65
N THR A 134 -4.65 6.67 0.30
CA THR A 134 -3.22 6.54 0.01
C THR A 134 -2.85 5.13 -0.42
N VAL A 135 -3.33 4.09 0.28
CA VAL A 135 -3.02 2.70 -0.08
C VAL A 135 -3.61 2.37 -1.44
N SER A 136 -4.86 2.76 -1.73
CA SER A 136 -5.48 2.54 -3.04
C SER A 136 -4.65 3.16 -4.17
N TYR A 137 -4.18 4.40 -3.98
CA TYR A 137 -3.32 5.07 -4.95
C TYR A 137 -1.97 4.37 -5.13
N MET A 138 -1.30 4.02 -4.02
CA MET A 138 0.03 3.40 -4.05
C MET A 138 0.02 1.96 -4.59
N GLU A 139 -1.06 1.22 -4.36
CA GLU A 139 -1.28 -0.12 -4.92
C GLU A 139 -1.54 -0.08 -6.44
N GLY A 140 -1.95 1.07 -6.98
CA GLY A 140 -2.30 1.22 -8.38
C GLY A 140 -3.71 0.82 -8.73
N ASP A 141 -4.65 1.02 -7.81
CA ASP A 141 -6.06 0.86 -8.14
C ASP A 141 -6.48 1.79 -9.31
N PRO A 142 -7.51 1.42 -10.07
CA PRO A 142 -8.05 2.29 -11.12
C PRO A 142 -8.41 3.68 -10.57
N ALA A 143 -8.17 4.74 -11.35
CA ALA A 143 -8.41 6.12 -10.95
C ALA A 143 -9.81 6.38 -10.37
N ALA A 144 -10.85 5.69 -10.87
CA ALA A 144 -12.21 5.77 -10.34
C ALA A 144 -12.32 5.28 -8.87
N ARG A 145 -11.57 4.24 -8.51
CA ARG A 145 -11.51 3.69 -7.15
C ARG A 145 -10.67 4.57 -6.24
N CYS A 146 -9.51 5.05 -6.70
CA CYS A 146 -8.73 6.05 -5.98
C CYS A 146 -9.57 7.31 -5.67
N LYS A 147 -10.29 7.81 -6.67
CA LYS A 147 -11.22 8.93 -6.53
C LYS A 147 -12.33 8.63 -5.53
N HIS A 148 -12.88 7.41 -5.51
CA HIS A 148 -13.92 7.04 -4.55
C HIS A 148 -13.45 7.24 -3.10
N PHE A 149 -12.27 6.74 -2.74
CA PHE A 149 -11.73 6.92 -1.39
C PHE A 149 -11.31 8.37 -1.11
N ALA A 150 -10.76 9.07 -2.10
CA ALA A 150 -10.46 10.50 -1.98
C ALA A 150 -11.73 11.34 -1.72
N ASP A 151 -12.85 11.03 -2.39
CA ASP A 151 -14.13 11.71 -2.18
C ASP A 151 -14.68 11.45 -0.76
N GLN A 152 -14.42 10.27 -0.17
CA GLN A 152 -14.80 10.00 1.22
C GLN A 152 -14.00 10.86 2.19
N LEU A 153 -12.68 11.00 1.98
CA LEU A 153 -11.84 11.91 2.76
C LEU A 153 -12.30 13.36 2.59
N TYR A 154 -12.57 13.81 1.36
CA TYR A 154 -13.06 15.17 1.06
C TYR A 154 -14.32 15.53 1.85
N ARG A 155 -15.25 14.59 2.03
CA ARG A 155 -16.49 14.83 2.79
C ARG A 155 -16.26 15.10 4.28
N VAL A 156 -15.15 14.63 4.84
CA VAL A 156 -14.84 14.78 6.26
C VAL A 156 -13.81 15.89 6.51
N LYS A 157 -12.81 16.02 5.62
CA LYS A 157 -11.70 16.98 5.76
C LYS A 157 -11.28 17.51 4.37
N PRO A 158 -12.03 18.46 3.79
CA PRO A 158 -11.76 18.97 2.44
C PRO A 158 -10.45 19.76 2.32
N GLU A 159 -9.95 20.31 3.42
CA GLU A 159 -8.71 21.06 3.50
C GLU A 159 -7.45 20.19 3.64
N ASP A 160 -7.61 18.86 3.67
CA ASP A 160 -6.52 17.92 3.88
C ASP A 160 -5.42 18.02 2.82
N GLU A 161 -4.16 18.11 3.27
CA GLU A 161 -3.01 18.27 2.36
C GLU A 161 -2.76 17.02 1.51
N MET A 162 -2.91 15.82 2.09
CA MET A 162 -2.75 14.57 1.34
C MET A 162 -3.82 14.46 0.26
N LEU A 163 -5.06 14.83 0.57
CA LEU A 163 -6.13 14.88 -0.43
C LEU A 163 -5.80 15.80 -1.60
N ARG A 164 -5.22 16.99 -1.34
CA ARG A 164 -4.81 17.93 -2.38
C ARG A 164 -3.70 17.32 -3.25
N ASN A 165 -2.68 16.73 -2.63
CA ASN A 165 -1.58 16.09 -3.34
C ASN A 165 -2.04 14.91 -4.20
N LEU A 166 -2.93 14.08 -3.66
CA LEU A 166 -3.54 12.96 -4.39
C LEU A 166 -4.39 13.45 -5.56
N SER A 167 -5.16 14.52 -5.37
CA SER A 167 -5.96 15.12 -6.46
C SER A 167 -5.06 15.63 -7.59
N VAL A 168 -3.96 16.30 -7.25
CA VAL A 168 -2.95 16.76 -8.24
C VAL A 168 -2.34 15.58 -8.98
N ALA A 169 -1.93 14.52 -8.27
CA ALA A 169 -1.37 13.33 -8.88
C ALA A 169 -2.34 12.68 -9.89
N LEU A 170 -3.59 12.49 -9.49
CA LEU A 170 -4.64 11.92 -10.35
C LEU A 170 -4.96 12.79 -11.57
N ILE A 171 -4.96 14.12 -11.43
CA ILE A 171 -5.19 15.05 -12.55
C ILE A 171 -4.05 15.00 -13.57
N HIS A 172 -2.82 14.87 -13.09
CA HIS A 172 -1.62 14.90 -13.93
C HIS A 172 -1.18 13.51 -14.42
N GLY A 173 -1.91 12.44 -14.07
CA GLY A 173 -1.52 11.07 -14.42
C GLY A 173 -0.18 10.65 -13.81
N ILE A 174 0.15 11.19 -12.63
CA ILE A 174 1.30 10.75 -11.85
C ILE A 174 0.85 9.46 -11.15
N GLU A 175 1.54 8.37 -11.44
CA GLU A 175 1.23 7.05 -10.91
C GLU A 175 2.49 6.40 -10.32
N PRO A 176 2.37 5.51 -9.32
CA PRO A 176 3.51 4.74 -8.83
C PRO A 176 4.18 3.91 -9.94
N ALA A 177 5.48 3.66 -9.83
CA ALA A 177 6.31 3.24 -10.98
C ALA A 177 5.91 1.90 -11.65
N ARG A 178 5.15 1.04 -10.96
CA ARG A 178 4.69 -0.27 -11.45
C ARG A 178 3.18 -0.46 -11.47
N THR A 179 2.40 0.60 -11.34
CA THR A 179 0.95 0.49 -11.49
C THR A 179 0.66 0.26 -12.96
N ALA A 180 0.23 -0.97 -13.27
CA ALA A 180 -0.06 -1.36 -14.62
C ALA A 180 -1.24 -0.53 -15.16
N GLY A 181 -0.95 0.58 -15.82
CA GLY A 181 -1.83 1.10 -16.85
C GLY A 181 -2.09 0.00 -17.89
N ALA A 182 -3.12 0.16 -18.73
CA ALA A 182 -3.40 -0.78 -19.83
C ALA A 182 -2.15 -1.06 -20.71
N ASP A 183 -1.20 -0.11 -20.74
CA ASP A 183 0.09 -0.22 -21.41
C ASP A 183 1.14 -1.04 -20.62
N GLY A 184 1.04 -1.16 -19.29
CA GLY A 184 1.95 -1.94 -18.45
C GLY A 184 1.77 -3.44 -18.63
N ILE A 185 0.53 -3.92 -18.79
CA ILE A 185 0.27 -5.35 -19.12
C ILE A 185 0.72 -5.67 -20.54
N ALA A 186 0.56 -4.73 -21.48
CA ALA A 186 1.05 -4.87 -22.85
C ALA A 186 2.59 -4.88 -22.91
N ALA A 187 3.24 -3.96 -22.19
CA ALA A 187 4.68 -3.88 -22.07
C ALA A 187 5.29 -5.10 -21.35
N GLU A 188 4.62 -5.62 -20.34
CA GLU A 188 5.05 -6.85 -19.64
C GLU A 188 4.87 -8.08 -20.54
N ARG A 189 3.79 -8.15 -21.32
CA ARG A 189 3.63 -9.20 -22.35
C ARG A 189 4.71 -9.11 -23.42
N GLU A 190 5.04 -7.92 -23.91
CA GLU A 190 6.13 -7.72 -24.86
C GLU A 190 7.49 -8.10 -24.26
N ARG A 191 7.76 -7.80 -22.99
CA ARG A 191 8.99 -8.22 -22.30
C ARG A 191 9.08 -9.75 -22.16
N ILE A 192 8.00 -10.40 -21.70
CA ILE A 192 7.94 -11.86 -21.56
C ILE A 192 8.08 -12.54 -22.93
N GLN A 193 7.47 -11.97 -23.98
CA GLN A 193 7.57 -12.45 -25.35
C GLN A 193 9.01 -12.31 -25.88
N ALA A 194 9.64 -11.15 -25.71
CA ALA A 194 11.02 -10.91 -26.11
C ALA A 194 12.01 -11.80 -25.34
N GLN A 195 11.74 -12.09 -24.08
CA GLN A 195 12.57 -12.97 -23.26
C GLN A 195 12.45 -14.43 -23.70
N ARG A 196 11.25 -14.90 -24.07
CA ARG A 196 11.02 -16.23 -24.66
C ARG A 196 11.72 -16.38 -26.00
N GLU A 197 11.62 -15.38 -26.88
CA GLU A 197 12.29 -15.37 -28.19
C GLU A 197 13.81 -15.40 -28.06
N GLN A 198 14.38 -14.76 -27.02
CA GLN A 198 15.82 -14.83 -26.74
C GLN A 198 16.26 -16.21 -26.22
N THR A 199 15.47 -16.86 -25.37
CA THR A 199 15.74 -18.25 -24.93
C THR A 199 15.62 -19.25 -26.06
N ASP A 200 14.59 -19.14 -26.91
CA ASP A 200 14.37 -20.05 -28.04
C ASP A 200 15.47 -19.88 -29.11
N ALA A 201 15.93 -18.65 -29.35
CA ALA A 201 17.07 -18.37 -30.23
C ALA A 201 18.39 -18.93 -29.66
N GLY A 202 18.58 -18.86 -28.34
CA GLY A 202 19.75 -19.43 -27.66
C GLY A 202 19.80 -20.96 -27.71
N GLU A 203 18.65 -21.62 -27.55
CA GLU A 203 18.52 -23.08 -27.65
C GLU A 203 18.71 -23.59 -29.09
N GLY A 204 18.19 -22.87 -30.09
CA GLY A 204 18.39 -23.19 -31.50
C GLY A 204 19.86 -23.14 -31.93
N LEU A 205 20.61 -22.13 -31.47
CA LEU A 205 22.04 -21.99 -31.75
C LEU A 205 22.89 -23.08 -31.03
N ALA A 206 22.50 -23.47 -29.82
CA ALA A 206 23.15 -24.55 -29.08
C ALA A 206 22.93 -25.92 -29.77
N ALA A 207 21.72 -26.17 -30.27
CA ALA A 207 21.39 -27.40 -31.01
C ALA A 207 22.15 -27.49 -32.35
N GLU A 208 22.27 -26.38 -33.10
CA GLU A 208 23.07 -26.33 -34.33
C GLU A 208 24.58 -26.55 -34.09
N ALA A 209 25.11 -25.99 -32.99
CA ALA A 209 26.51 -26.18 -32.61
C ALA A 209 26.82 -27.64 -32.26
N MET A 210 25.93 -28.32 -31.52
CA MET A 210 26.09 -29.75 -31.20
C MET A 210 26.02 -30.64 -32.44
N ASN A 211 25.15 -30.32 -33.41
CA ASN A 211 25.01 -31.11 -34.63
C ASN A 211 26.25 -30.99 -35.55
N ARG A 212 26.93 -29.83 -35.57
CA ARG A 212 28.19 -29.66 -36.31
C ARG A 212 29.38 -30.38 -35.67
N VAL A 213 29.36 -30.61 -34.36
CA VAL A 213 30.39 -31.37 -33.65
C VAL A 213 30.19 -32.88 -33.86
N ALA A 214 28.95 -33.35 -33.97
CA ALA A 214 28.64 -34.77 -34.22
C ALA A 214 28.88 -35.22 -35.68
N ALA A 215 29.04 -34.27 -36.62
CA ALA A 215 29.27 -34.54 -38.05
C ALA A 215 30.77 -34.51 -38.46
N ARG A 216 31.69 -34.45 -37.50
CA ARG A 216 33.15 -34.58 -37.70
C ARG A 216 33.63 -35.88 -37.06
#